data_AF-A0A7W1LDS9-F1
#
_entry.id   AF-A0A7W1LDS9-F1
#
_cell.length_a   1.000
_cell.length_b   1.000
_cell.length_c   1.000
_cell.angle_alpha   90.00
_cell.angle_beta   90.00
_cell.angle_gamma   90.00
#
_symmetry.space_group_name_H-M   'P 1'
#
loop_
_entity.id
_entity.type
_entity.pdbx_description
1 polymer ?
#
loop_
_entity_poly.entity_id
_entity_poly.type
_entity_poly.pdbx_seq_one_letter_code
_entity_poly.pdbx_strand_id
1 'polypeptide(L)'
;YVNKEKNELRSKLSTEILKELAEKEGFKMMERADILKLPENERIEYTAKLTAFRAKARPIINERLKVAAPDVNVKDFVDHIDYLVKKIGIDYVGISSDFDGGGGVEGWDDASETFNVTLELVRRGYTKKQIAKLWSGNLLRVLDKVQKVAKQMQKQG
;
A
#
# COMPACT_ATOMS: atom_id res chain seq x y z
N TYR A 1 -9.96 0.55 8.56
CA TYR A 1 -9.40 -0.19 9.71
C TYR A 1 -7.93 -0.42 9.43
N VAL A 2 -7.03 0.07 10.27
CA VAL A 2 -5.60 -0.22 10.13
C VAL A 2 -5.20 -0.92 11.42
N ASN A 3 -4.51 -2.06 11.32
CA ASN A 3 -3.97 -2.74 12.49
C ASN A 3 -2.81 -1.92 13.05
N LYS A 4 -3.16 -0.96 13.91
CA LYS A 4 -2.25 0.05 14.45
C LYS A 4 -1.11 -0.59 15.25
N GLU A 5 -1.44 -1.57 16.10
CA GLU A 5 -0.46 -2.28 16.92
C GLU A 5 0.57 -3.02 16.06
N LYS A 6 0.12 -3.78 15.04
CA LYS A 6 1.00 -4.45 14.08
C LYS A 6 1.91 -3.46 13.37
N ASN A 7 1.35 -2.36 12.88
CA ASN A 7 2.09 -1.34 12.15
C ASN A 7 3.12 -0.62 13.04
N GLU A 8 2.75 -0.23 14.26
CA GLU A 8 3.64 0.46 15.20
C GLU A 8 4.80 -0.43 15.64
N LEU A 9 4.51 -1.70 15.97
CA LEU A 9 5.53 -2.67 16.34
C LEU A 9 6.54 -2.89 15.20
N ARG A 10 6.04 -3.17 13.99
CA ARG A 10 6.90 -3.40 12.81
C ARG A 10 7.71 -2.15 12.45
N SER A 11 7.09 -0.97 12.46
CA SER A 11 7.77 0.29 12.17
C SER A 11 8.93 0.57 13.14
N LYS A 12 8.69 0.37 14.45
CA LYS A 12 9.73 0.53 15.48
C LYS A 12 10.91 -0.42 15.23
N LEU A 13 10.65 -1.73 15.12
CA LEU A 13 11.71 -2.73 14.96
C LEU A 13 12.43 -2.60 13.61
N SER A 14 11.71 -2.26 12.54
CA SER A 14 12.31 -2.02 11.22
C SER A 14 13.25 -0.83 11.24
N THR A 15 12.90 0.23 11.98
CA THR A 15 13.76 1.42 12.14
C THR A 15 15.04 1.08 12.91
N GLU A 16 14.94 0.28 13.98
CA GLU A 16 16.10 -0.18 14.75
C GLU A 16 17.05 -1.01 13.88
N ILE A 17 16.52 -1.98 13.14
CA ILE A 17 17.32 -2.80 12.21
C ILE A 17 17.92 -1.94 11.09
N LEU A 18 17.17 -1.00 10.52
CA LEU A 18 17.68 -0.14 9.45
C LEU A 18 18.84 0.74 9.93
N LYS A 19 18.80 1.24 11.16
CA LYS A 19 19.92 1.98 11.78
C LYS A 19 21.14 1.09 11.98
N GLU A 20 20.95 -0.12 12.51
CA GLU A 20 22.04 -1.12 12.66
C GLU A 20 22.72 -1.42 11.32
N LEU A 21 21.93 -1.64 10.26
CA LEU A 21 22.45 -1.92 8.92
C LEU A 21 23.16 -0.70 8.33
N ALA A 22 22.66 0.51 8.58
CA ALA A 22 23.27 1.75 8.08
C ALA A 22 24.65 1.97 8.73
N GLU A 23 24.77 1.76 10.04
CA GLU A 23 26.05 1.83 10.75
C GLU A 23 27.05 0.80 10.22
N LYS A 24 26.62 -0.43 9.97
CA LYS A 24 27.46 -1.50 9.42
C LYS A 24 28.00 -1.20 8.01
N GLU A 25 27.19 -0.56 7.16
CA GLU A 25 27.61 -0.17 5.81
C GLU A 25 28.24 1.23 5.75
N GLY A 26 28.37 1.93 6.89
CA GLY A 26 28.85 3.31 6.94
C GLY A 26 27.94 4.32 6.23
N PHE A 27 26.66 3.99 6.07
CA PHE A 27 25.66 4.86 5.45
C PHE A 27 25.15 5.90 6.44
N LYS A 28 25.40 7.18 6.17
CA LYS A 28 24.91 8.29 7.01
C LYS A 28 23.43 8.59 6.71
N MET A 29 22.55 8.09 7.55
CA MET A 29 21.12 8.44 7.51
C MET A 29 20.92 9.91 7.92
N MET A 30 20.33 10.71 7.04
CA MET A 30 19.93 12.09 7.30
C MET A 30 18.45 12.19 7.66
N GLU A 31 18.13 13.15 8.52
CA GLU A 31 16.75 13.49 8.84
C GLU A 31 16.08 14.22 7.67
N ARG A 32 14.76 14.06 7.55
CA ARG A 32 13.98 14.67 6.45
C ARG A 32 14.18 16.18 6.35
N ALA A 33 14.26 16.86 7.49
CA ALA A 33 14.48 18.30 7.54
C ALA A 33 15.83 18.73 6.96
N ASP A 34 16.86 17.91 7.09
CA ASP A 34 18.20 18.22 6.57
C ASP A 34 18.33 17.87 5.09
N ILE A 35 17.66 16.80 4.64
CA ILE A 35 17.55 16.46 3.21
C ILE A 35 16.92 17.60 2.41
N LEU A 36 15.93 18.29 2.99
CA LEU A 36 15.24 19.41 2.34
C LEU A 36 16.11 20.67 2.23
N LYS A 37 17.16 20.79 3.04
CA LYS A 37 18.12 21.91 2.99
C LYS A 37 19.21 21.69 1.94
N LEU A 38 19.36 20.48 1.43
CA LEU A 38 20.37 20.16 0.43
C LEU A 38 20.03 20.83 -0.92
N PRO A 39 21.05 21.25 -1.69
CA PRO A 39 20.91 21.54 -3.11
C PRO A 39 20.22 20.38 -3.85
N GLU A 40 19.49 20.70 -4.91
CA GLU A 40 18.66 19.72 -5.62
C GLU A 40 19.44 18.51 -6.13
N ASN A 41 20.62 18.73 -6.70
CA ASN A 41 21.52 17.68 -7.18
C ASN A 41 21.98 16.73 -6.05
N GLU A 42 22.40 17.29 -4.91
CA GLU A 42 22.81 16.50 -3.74
C GLU A 42 21.64 15.73 -3.12
N ARG A 43 20.46 16.35 -3.10
CA ARG A 43 19.22 15.71 -2.65
C ARG A 43 18.85 14.52 -3.54
N ILE A 44 18.96 14.65 -4.86
CA ILE A 44 18.70 13.56 -5.82
C ILE A 44 19.68 12.42 -5.57
N GLU A 45 20.97 12.72 -5.47
CA GLU A 45 22.00 11.70 -5.24
C GLU A 45 21.80 10.96 -3.90
N TYR A 46 21.55 11.71 -2.82
CA TYR A 46 21.26 11.14 -1.51
C TYR A 46 20.00 10.26 -1.55
N THR A 47 18.93 10.72 -2.20
CA THR A 47 17.67 9.97 -2.30
C THR A 47 17.85 8.68 -3.09
N ALA A 48 18.64 8.69 -4.17
CA ALA A 48 18.97 7.49 -4.92
C ALA A 48 19.76 6.49 -4.07
N LYS A 49 20.79 6.95 -3.33
CA LYS A 49 21.57 6.13 -2.41
C LYS A 49 20.71 5.54 -1.28
N LEU A 50 19.86 6.36 -0.66
CA LEU A 50 18.93 5.93 0.39
C LEU A 50 17.95 4.87 -0.14
N THR A 51 17.44 5.06 -1.37
CA THR A 51 16.51 4.11 -2.00
C THR A 51 17.20 2.77 -2.26
N ALA A 52 18.41 2.79 -2.83
CA ALA A 52 19.20 1.58 -3.06
C ALA A 52 19.56 0.85 -1.76
N PHE A 53 19.94 1.61 -0.71
CA PHE A 53 20.22 1.06 0.62
C PHE A 53 18.98 0.39 1.22
N ARG A 54 17.82 1.08 1.21
CA ARG A 54 16.56 0.51 1.70
C ARG A 54 16.13 -0.73 0.92
N ALA A 55 16.32 -0.75 -0.40
CA ALA A 55 16.02 -1.91 -1.22
C ALA A 55 16.85 -3.15 -0.82
N LYS A 56 18.13 -2.97 -0.47
CA LYS A 56 18.99 -4.04 0.06
C LYS A 56 18.62 -4.45 1.50
N ALA A 57 18.26 -3.49 2.35
CA ALA A 57 17.91 -3.75 3.74
C ALA A 57 16.55 -4.44 3.90
N ARG A 58 15.59 -4.18 2.99
CA ARG A 58 14.22 -4.70 3.04
C ARG A 58 14.14 -6.23 3.22
N PRO A 59 14.78 -7.08 2.39
CA PRO A 59 14.71 -8.53 2.59
C PRO A 59 15.29 -8.97 3.94
N ILE A 60 16.34 -8.31 4.44
CA ILE A 60 16.94 -8.62 5.74
C ILE A 60 15.97 -8.28 6.89
N ILE A 61 15.34 -7.11 6.82
CA ILE A 61 14.31 -6.68 7.78
C ILE A 61 13.13 -7.65 7.76
N ASN A 62 12.65 -8.01 6.57
CA ASN A 62 11.52 -8.93 6.40
C ASN A 62 11.81 -10.30 7.02
N GLU A 63 13.00 -10.85 6.78
CA GLU A 63 13.37 -12.15 7.35
C GLU A 63 13.52 -12.08 8.87
N ARG A 64 14.21 -11.06 9.40
CA ARG A 64 14.39 -10.88 10.85
C ARG A 64 13.08 -10.68 11.60
N LEU A 65 12.11 -10.02 10.98
CA LEU A 65 10.83 -9.68 11.61
C LEU A 65 9.69 -10.65 11.29
N LYS A 66 9.93 -11.66 10.45
CA LYS A 66 8.92 -12.59 9.96
C LYS A 66 7.99 -13.17 11.03
N VAL A 67 8.53 -13.47 12.22
CA VAL A 67 7.77 -14.04 13.35
C VAL A 67 7.33 -12.96 14.35
N ALA A 68 8.24 -12.06 14.74
CA ALA A 68 8.00 -11.10 15.82
C ALA A 68 7.10 -9.92 15.40
N ALA A 69 7.18 -9.50 14.15
CA ALA A 69 6.42 -8.37 13.60
C ALA A 69 6.23 -8.56 12.08
N PRO A 70 5.42 -9.54 11.65
CA PRO A 70 5.23 -9.88 10.24
C PRO A 70 4.70 -8.68 9.45
N ASP A 71 4.98 -8.66 8.14
CA ASP A 71 4.47 -7.62 7.27
C ASP A 71 2.95 -7.66 7.14
N VAL A 72 2.37 -6.56 6.67
CA VAL A 72 0.98 -6.56 6.23
C VAL A 72 0.80 -7.50 5.05
N ASN A 73 -0.28 -8.26 5.04
CA ASN A 73 -0.56 -9.27 4.03
C ASN A 73 -1.99 -9.14 3.47
N VAL A 74 -2.35 -10.01 2.51
CA VAL A 74 -3.69 -10.04 1.91
C VAL A 74 -4.81 -10.10 2.95
N LYS A 75 -4.62 -10.79 4.08
CA LYS A 75 -5.64 -10.84 5.13
C LYS A 75 -5.86 -9.46 5.76
N ASP A 76 -4.79 -8.72 6.06
CA ASP A 76 -4.91 -7.35 6.60
C ASP A 76 -5.58 -6.41 5.59
N PHE A 77 -5.25 -6.57 4.30
CA PHE A 77 -5.88 -5.82 3.22
C PHE A 77 -7.38 -6.07 3.15
N VAL A 78 -7.81 -7.33 3.19
CA VAL A 78 -9.25 -7.67 3.17
C VAL A 78 -9.94 -7.31 4.50
N ASP A 79 -9.24 -7.31 5.65
CA ASP A 79 -9.77 -6.75 6.90
C ASP A 79 -10.13 -5.25 6.73
N HIS A 80 -9.33 -4.51 5.94
CA HIS A 80 -9.63 -3.12 5.61
C HIS A 80 -10.85 -2.99 4.71
N ILE A 81 -11.00 -3.87 3.71
CA ILE A 81 -12.18 -3.93 2.84
C ILE A 81 -13.44 -4.19 3.68
N ASP A 82 -13.43 -5.21 4.54
CA ASP A 82 -14.55 -5.56 5.42
C ASP A 82 -14.99 -4.35 6.25
N TYR A 83 -14.04 -3.65 6.86
CA TYR A 83 -14.31 -2.46 7.64
C TYR A 83 -15.01 -1.37 6.81
N LEU A 84 -14.51 -1.08 5.60
CA LEU A 84 -15.11 -0.09 4.73
C LEU A 84 -16.51 -0.53 4.28
N VAL A 85 -16.67 -1.78 3.86
CA VAL A 85 -17.98 -2.33 3.47
C VAL A 85 -18.98 -2.24 4.62
N LYS A 86 -18.57 -2.54 5.86
CA LYS A 86 -19.42 -2.38 7.05
C LYS A 86 -19.75 -0.92 7.34
N LYS A 87 -18.81 0.01 7.10
CA LYS A 87 -18.95 1.43 7.46
C LYS A 87 -19.76 2.23 6.46
N ILE A 88 -19.54 2.00 5.17
CA ILE A 88 -20.10 2.82 4.08
C ILE A 88 -20.92 2.02 3.06
N GLY A 89 -20.94 0.68 3.15
CA GLY A 89 -21.71 -0.18 2.26
C GLY A 89 -20.92 -0.67 1.03
N ILE A 90 -21.29 -1.85 0.53
CA ILE A 90 -20.59 -2.53 -0.56
C ILE A 90 -20.58 -1.74 -1.88
N ASP A 91 -21.54 -0.84 -2.10
CA ASP A 91 -21.67 -0.06 -3.35
C ASP A 91 -20.69 1.11 -3.46
N TYR A 92 -19.88 1.34 -2.42
CA TYR A 92 -19.01 2.51 -2.27
C TYR A 92 -17.55 2.15 -2.02
N VAL A 93 -17.17 0.88 -2.17
CA VAL A 93 -15.81 0.39 -1.97
C VAL A 93 -15.24 -0.16 -3.28
N GLY A 94 -14.02 0.22 -3.62
CA GLY A 94 -13.26 -0.33 -4.75
C GLY A 94 -11.91 -0.87 -4.28
N ILE A 95 -11.18 -1.53 -5.18
CA ILE A 95 -9.85 -2.09 -4.93
C ILE A 95 -8.83 -1.40 -5.84
N SER A 96 -7.69 -1.02 -5.27
CA SER A 96 -6.51 -0.54 -6.00
C SER A 96 -5.26 -1.09 -5.33
N SER A 97 -4.25 -1.44 -6.11
CA SER A 97 -2.98 -1.99 -5.61
C SER A 97 -1.92 -0.94 -5.31
N ASP A 98 -1.94 0.17 -6.06
CA ASP A 98 -0.82 1.13 -6.12
C ASP A 98 0.51 0.46 -6.53
N PHE A 99 0.44 -0.54 -7.40
CA PHE A 99 1.62 -1.16 -8.03
C PHE A 99 2.46 -0.11 -8.74
N ASP A 100 3.78 -0.28 -8.68
CA ASP A 100 4.80 0.68 -9.15
C ASP A 100 4.80 2.05 -8.43
N GLY A 101 3.81 2.31 -7.55
CA GLY A 101 3.69 3.50 -6.70
C GLY A 101 4.18 3.31 -5.26
N GLY A 102 4.64 2.10 -4.92
CA GLY A 102 5.05 1.73 -3.55
C GLY A 102 3.99 0.96 -2.76
N GLY A 103 2.88 0.58 -3.41
CA GLY A 103 1.90 -0.37 -2.88
C GLY A 103 2.39 -1.82 -2.90
N GLY A 104 1.43 -2.73 -2.72
CA GLY A 104 1.67 -4.16 -2.50
C GLY A 104 1.61 -4.56 -1.02
N VAL A 105 1.21 -5.81 -0.78
CA VAL A 105 1.23 -6.47 0.54
C VAL A 105 1.70 -7.90 0.34
N GLU A 106 2.17 -8.57 1.39
CA GLU A 106 2.59 -9.98 1.28
C GLU A 106 1.44 -10.84 0.72
N GLY A 107 1.73 -11.52 -0.39
CA GLY A 107 0.77 -12.32 -1.17
C GLY A 107 -0.07 -11.52 -2.17
N TRP A 108 0.20 -10.23 -2.37
CA TRP A 108 -0.27 -9.42 -3.49
C TRP A 108 0.77 -8.33 -3.82
N ASP A 109 1.99 -8.77 -4.13
CA ASP A 109 3.14 -7.90 -4.43
C ASP A 109 3.12 -7.38 -5.87
N ASP A 110 2.52 -8.13 -6.79
CA ASP A 110 2.34 -7.73 -8.18
C ASP A 110 1.03 -8.25 -8.81
N ALA A 111 0.81 -7.89 -10.08
CA ALA A 111 -0.40 -8.23 -10.79
C ALA A 111 -0.66 -9.74 -10.93
N SER A 112 0.38 -10.58 -10.96
CA SER A 112 0.25 -12.04 -11.06
C SER A 112 -0.41 -12.65 -9.82
N GLU A 113 -0.29 -11.99 -8.67
CA GLU A 113 -0.84 -12.44 -7.39
C GLU A 113 -2.26 -11.92 -7.12
N THR A 114 -2.86 -11.17 -8.04
CA THR A 114 -4.20 -10.56 -7.88
C THR A 114 -5.31 -11.56 -7.53
N PHE A 115 -5.13 -12.81 -7.92
CA PHE A 115 -6.03 -13.89 -7.53
C PHE A 115 -6.13 -14.06 -6.00
N ASN A 116 -5.06 -13.81 -5.25
CA ASN A 116 -5.03 -14.01 -3.80
C ASN A 116 -6.02 -13.11 -3.05
N VAL A 117 -6.21 -11.87 -3.51
CA VAL A 117 -7.24 -10.97 -2.98
C VAL A 117 -8.65 -11.53 -3.23
N THR A 118 -8.90 -12.04 -4.43
CA THR A 118 -10.20 -12.65 -4.77
C THR A 118 -10.45 -13.91 -3.95
N LEU A 119 -9.42 -14.75 -3.78
CA LEU A 119 -9.49 -15.96 -2.97
C LEU A 119 -9.83 -15.64 -1.52
N GLU A 120 -9.19 -14.62 -0.94
CA GLU A 120 -9.48 -14.19 0.43
C GLU A 120 -10.90 -13.61 0.58
N LEU A 121 -11.39 -12.83 -0.39
CA LEU A 121 -12.78 -12.37 -0.43
C LEU A 121 -13.77 -13.55 -0.47
N VAL A 122 -13.49 -14.57 -1.28
CA VAL A 122 -14.33 -15.80 -1.34
C VAL A 122 -14.33 -16.53 0.00
N ARG A 123 -13.17 -16.68 0.65
CA ARG A 123 -13.06 -17.31 1.98
C ARG A 123 -13.92 -16.60 3.03
N ARG A 124 -14.08 -15.28 2.92
CA ARG A 124 -14.92 -14.46 3.81
C ARG A 124 -16.39 -14.43 3.43
N GLY A 125 -16.80 -15.17 2.40
CA GLY A 125 -18.20 -15.30 2.00
C GLY A 125 -18.70 -14.19 1.09
N TYR A 126 -17.82 -13.38 0.49
CA TYR A 126 -18.26 -12.45 -0.55
C TYR A 126 -18.80 -13.22 -1.75
N THR A 127 -20.02 -12.89 -2.16
CA THR A 127 -20.63 -13.45 -3.37
C THR A 127 -19.92 -12.95 -4.63
N LYS A 128 -20.00 -13.73 -5.72
CA LYS A 128 -19.50 -13.31 -7.05
C LYS A 128 -19.98 -11.90 -7.45
N LYS A 129 -21.24 -11.56 -7.13
CA LYS A 129 -21.82 -10.23 -7.41
C LYS A 129 -21.13 -9.12 -6.59
N GLN A 130 -20.84 -9.35 -5.31
CA GLN A 130 -20.15 -8.37 -4.48
C GLN A 130 -18.68 -8.22 -4.88
N ILE A 131 -18.00 -9.32 -5.21
CA ILE A 131 -16.62 -9.30 -5.74
C ILE A 131 -16.55 -8.49 -7.04
N ALA A 132 -17.50 -8.68 -7.96
CA ALA A 132 -17.56 -7.89 -9.19
C ALA A 132 -17.75 -6.37 -8.92
N LYS A 133 -18.53 -6.01 -7.89
CA LYS A 133 -18.67 -4.60 -7.47
C LYS A 133 -17.35 -4.02 -6.98
N LEU A 134 -16.63 -4.75 -6.12
CA LEU A 134 -15.34 -4.35 -5.57
C LEU A 134 -14.26 -4.17 -6.66
N TRP A 135 -14.19 -5.11 -7.61
CA TRP A 135 -13.15 -5.08 -8.65
C TRP A 135 -13.39 -4.03 -9.73
N SER A 136 -14.63 -3.72 -10.08
CA SER A 136 -14.89 -2.74 -11.16
C SER A 136 -16.27 -2.11 -11.13
N GLY A 137 -17.30 -2.85 -10.71
CA GLY A 137 -18.70 -2.39 -10.85
C GLY A 137 -18.96 -1.05 -10.17
N ASN A 138 -18.39 -0.81 -8.99
CA ASN A 138 -18.55 0.46 -8.29
C ASN A 138 -17.81 1.62 -8.97
N LEU A 139 -16.59 1.37 -9.45
CA LEU A 139 -15.80 2.36 -10.18
C LEU A 139 -16.50 2.76 -11.48
N LEU A 140 -16.93 1.77 -12.28
CA LEU A 140 -17.62 2.01 -13.55
C LEU A 140 -18.93 2.77 -13.33
N ARG A 141 -19.72 2.43 -12.30
CA ARG A 141 -20.91 3.19 -11.92
C ARG A 141 -20.61 4.66 -11.62
N VAL A 142 -19.47 4.97 -11.00
CA VAL A 142 -19.05 6.36 -10.73
C VAL A 142 -18.61 7.04 -12.02
N LEU A 143 -17.82 6.37 -12.85
CA LEU A 143 -17.37 6.89 -14.14
C LEU A 143 -18.55 7.28 -15.04
N ASP A 144 -19.57 6.43 -15.13
CA ASP A 144 -20.79 6.70 -15.90
C ASP A 144 -21.52 7.96 -15.41
N LYS A 145 -21.62 8.14 -14.09
CA LYS A 145 -22.25 9.33 -13.48
C LYS A 145 -21.46 10.59 -13.79
N VAL A 146 -20.13 10.54 -13.66
CA VAL A 146 -19.24 11.68 -13.97
C VAL A 146 -19.38 12.07 -15.44
N GLN A 147 -19.35 11.11 -16.36
CA GLN A 147 -19.53 11.35 -17.78
C GLN A 147 -20.90 11.98 -18.11
N LYS A 148 -21.97 11.54 -17.42
CA LYS A 148 -23.31 12.12 -17.60
C LYS A 148 -23.36 13.59 -17.20
N VAL A 149 -22.79 13.94 -16.04
CA VAL A 149 -22.73 15.33 -15.56
C VAL A 149 -21.91 16.20 -16.52
N ALA A 150 -20.74 15.72 -16.96
CA ALA A 150 -19.90 16.43 -17.92
C ALA A 150 -20.66 16.78 -19.21
N LYS A 151 -21.42 15.83 -19.78
CA LYS A 151 -22.27 16.05 -20.96
C LYS A 151 -23.39 17.06 -20.73
N GLN A 152 -23.95 17.12 -19.52
CA GLN A 152 -24.99 18.11 -19.19
C GLN A 152 -24.41 19.51 -19.13
N MET A 153 -23.25 19.67 -18.50
CA MET A 153 -22.56 20.96 -18.39
C MET A 153 -22.12 21.48 -19.76
N GLN A 154 -21.60 20.61 -20.63
CA GLN A 154 -21.21 20.97 -22.00
C GLN A 154 -22.38 21.40 -22.90
N LYS A 155 -23.62 21.01 -22.58
CA LYS A 155 -24.81 21.45 -23.32
C LYS A 155 -25.39 22.78 -22.79
N GLN A 156 -24.94 23.23 -21.62
CA GLN A 156 -25.44 24.42 -20.94
C GLN A 156 -24.52 25.63 -21.09
N GLY A 157 -23.26 25.43 -21.51
CA GLY A 157 -22.33 26.47 -21.92
C GLY A 157 -22.25 26.57 -23.44
#